data_AF-A0A0X8X9U1-F1
#
_entry.id   AF-A0A0X8X9U1-F1
#
_cell.length_a   1.000
_cell.length_b   1.000
_cell.length_c   1.000
_cell.angle_alpha   90.00
_cell.angle_beta   90.00
_cell.angle_gamma   90.00
#
_symmetry.space_group_name_H-M   'P 1'
#
loop_
_entity.id
_entity.type
_entity.pdbx_description
1 polymer ?
#
loop_
_entity_poly.entity_id
_entity_poly.type
_entity_poly.pdbx_seq_one_letter_code
_entity_poly.pdbx_strand_id
1 'polypeptide(L)'
;MAVPDYQSIMLPLLRLAEDGQEHSLRAAIQSLADNFELQDSERKELLPSGRQFKFDNRVGWARTYLKKAGLLDVVGCQNPYIFGGGFKNTHNYWVAKS
;
A
#
# COMPACT_ATOMS: atom_id res chain seq x y z
N MET A 1 11.46 6.00 16.57
CA MET A 1 11.07 7.35 16.12
C MET A 1 9.55 7.44 16.18
N ALA A 2 8.92 8.44 15.57
CA ALA A 2 7.47 8.42 15.42
C ALA A 2 7.13 7.60 14.16
N VAL A 3 6.24 6.61 14.30
CA VAL A 3 5.74 5.84 13.14
C VAL A 3 5.20 6.82 12.09
N PRO A 4 5.71 6.79 10.85
CA PRO A 4 5.34 7.75 9.81
C PRO A 4 3.84 7.66 9.50
N ASP A 5 3.25 8.81 9.17
CA ASP A 5 1.86 8.87 8.79
C ASP A 5 1.64 8.26 7.39
N TYR A 6 0.39 7.87 7.10
CA TYR A 6 0.05 7.26 5.81
C TYR A 6 0.36 8.19 4.63
N GLN A 7 0.33 9.52 4.82
CA GLN A 7 0.70 10.48 3.78
C GLN A 7 2.17 10.37 3.38
N SER A 8 3.08 10.28 4.36
CA SER A 8 4.52 10.15 4.11
C SER A 8 4.86 8.84 3.41
N ILE A 9 4.06 7.81 3.61
CA ILE A 9 4.22 6.49 2.98
C ILE A 9 3.79 6.50 1.50
N MET A 10 2.89 7.42 1.09
CA MET A 10 2.37 7.43 -0.28
C MET A 10 3.48 7.63 -1.33
N LEU A 11 4.41 8.55 -1.08
CA LEU A 11 5.49 8.86 -2.02
C LEU A 11 6.46 7.70 -2.26
N PRO A 12 7.08 7.09 -1.22
CA PRO A 12 7.94 5.93 -1.42
C PRO A 12 7.18 4.70 -1.92
N LEU A 13 5.88 4.57 -1.62
CA LEU A 13 5.04 3.51 -2.18
C LEU A 13 4.85 3.69 -3.70
N LEU A 14 4.71 4.93 -4.19
CA LEU A 14 4.67 5.22 -5.63
C LEU A 14 6.01 4.96 -6.29
N ARG A 15 7.13 5.32 -5.66
CA ARG A 15 8.48 5.02 -6.17
C ARG A 15 8.71 3.52 -6.31
N LEU A 16 8.26 2.72 -5.34
CA LEU A 16 8.29 1.26 -5.45
C LEU A 16 7.44 0.73 -6.61
N ALA A 17 6.34 1.41 -6.93
CA ALA A 17 5.49 1.03 -8.05
C ALA A 17 6.08 1.51 -9.40
N GLU A 18 6.93 2.53 -9.40
CA GLU A 18 7.57 3.12 -10.59
C GLU A 18 8.47 2.12 -11.33
N ASP A 19 9.03 1.13 -10.62
CA ASP A 19 9.85 0.05 -11.21
C ASP A 19 9.08 -0.83 -12.22
N GLY A 20 7.75 -0.67 -12.33
CA GLY A 20 6.90 -1.40 -13.28
C GLY A 20 6.75 -2.90 -12.94
N GLN A 21 7.21 -3.30 -11.76
CA GLN A 21 7.17 -4.66 -11.25
C GLN A 21 5.95 -4.86 -10.33
N GLU A 22 5.43 -6.08 -10.31
CA GLU A 22 4.37 -6.46 -9.37
C GLU A 22 4.94 -6.67 -7.97
N HIS A 23 4.67 -5.74 -7.07
CA HIS A 23 5.06 -5.89 -5.67
C HIS A 23 3.91 -6.41 -4.83
N SER A 24 4.14 -7.51 -4.11
CA SER A 24 3.19 -7.94 -3.07
C SER A 24 3.14 -6.89 -1.96
N LEU A 25 1.98 -6.73 -1.31
CA LEU A 25 1.84 -5.81 -0.17
C LEU A 25 2.86 -6.10 0.94
N ARG A 26 3.19 -7.37 1.19
CA ARG A 26 4.23 -7.75 2.17
C ARG A 26 5.62 -7.28 1.76
N ALA A 27 5.98 -7.45 0.48
CA ALA A 27 7.25 -6.96 -0.04
C ALA A 27 7.30 -5.43 0.03
N ALA A 28 6.22 -4.74 -0.35
CA ALA A 28 6.13 -3.29 -0.22
C ALA A 28 6.26 -2.82 1.23
N ILE A 29 5.60 -3.47 2.19
CA ILE A 29 5.74 -3.17 3.62
C ILE A 29 7.19 -3.34 4.06
N GLN A 30 7.86 -4.41 3.65
CA GLN A 30 9.25 -4.66 4.02
C GLN A 30 10.19 -3.61 3.42
N SER A 31 10.11 -3.36 2.12
CA SER A 31 10.90 -2.32 1.45
C SER A 31 10.64 -0.93 2.02
N LEU A 32 9.41 -0.62 2.41
CA LEU A 32 9.09 0.64 3.07
C LEU A 32 9.66 0.70 4.49
N ALA A 33 9.55 -0.38 5.27
CA ALA A 33 10.14 -0.45 6.60
C ALA A 33 11.66 -0.23 6.56
N ASP A 34 12.34 -0.80 5.56
CA ASP A 34 13.77 -0.63 5.33
C ASP A 34 14.08 0.82 4.91
N ASN A 35 13.28 1.42 4.01
CA ASN A 35 13.44 2.83 3.60
C ASN A 35 13.24 3.85 4.74
N PHE A 36 12.35 3.54 5.68
CA PHE A 36 12.07 4.40 6.84
C PHE A 36 12.95 4.05 8.05
N GLU A 37 13.86 3.09 7.92
CA GLU A 37 14.78 2.63 8.97
C GLU A 37 14.05 2.33 10.29
N LEU A 38 12.85 1.72 10.19
CA LEU A 38 11.99 1.48 11.34
C LEU A 38 12.63 0.45 12.27
N GLN A 39 12.62 0.77 13.56
CA GLN A 39 13.05 -0.17 14.59
C GLN A 39 12.04 -1.31 14.75
N ASP A 40 12.51 -2.47 15.20
CA ASP A 40 11.66 -3.64 15.49
C ASP A 40 10.48 -3.31 16.41
N SER A 41 10.69 -2.42 17.38
CA SER A 41 9.66 -1.96 18.32
C SER A 41 8.54 -1.18 17.62
N GLU A 42 8.87 -0.37 16.61
CA GLU A 42 7.90 0.39 15.81
C GLU A 42 7.17 -0.50 14.81
N ARG A 43 7.88 -1.47 14.22
CA ARG A 43 7.28 -2.46 13.32
C ARG A 43 6.32 -3.39 14.06
N LYS A 44 6.63 -3.74 15.30
CA LYS A 44 5.80 -4.56 16.19
C LYS A 44 4.80 -3.72 17.01
N GLU A 45 4.71 -2.41 16.77
CA GLU A 45 3.73 -1.58 17.44
C GLU A 45 2.32 -1.96 16.98
N LEU A 46 1.54 -2.55 17.88
CA LEU A 46 0.17 -2.94 17.62
C LEU A 46 -0.75 -1.73 17.78
N LEU A 47 -1.80 -1.69 16.96
CA LEU A 47 -2.93 -0.80 17.22
C LEU A 47 -3.55 -1.11 18.60
N PRO A 48 -4.24 -0.16 19.23
CA PRO A 48 -4.96 -0.41 20.50
C PRO A 48 -6.01 -1.53 20.38
N SER A 49 -6.40 -1.90 19.16
CA SER A 49 -7.25 -3.07 18.87
C SER A 49 -6.51 -4.41 18.82
N GLY A 50 -5.18 -4.43 18.92
CA GLY A 50 -4.34 -5.64 19.06
C GLY A 50 -4.24 -6.58 17.85
N ARG A 51 -4.97 -6.31 16.77
CA ARG A 51 -5.08 -7.22 15.61
C ARG A 51 -4.10 -6.95 14.46
N GLN A 52 -3.64 -5.72 14.33
CA GLN A 52 -2.83 -5.28 13.20
C GLN A 52 -1.70 -4.38 13.69
N PHE A 53 -0.55 -4.46 13.01
CA PHE A 53 0.54 -3.52 13.22
C PHE A 53 0.13 -2.14 12.72
N LYS A 54 0.52 -1.12 13.49
CA LYS A 54 0.21 0.28 13.19
C LYS A 54 0.75 0.65 11.81
N PHE A 55 1.98 0.24 11.51
CA PHE A 55 2.62 0.48 10.22
C PHE A 55 1.91 -0.21 9.05
N ASP A 56 1.62 -1.51 9.15
CA ASP A 56 0.90 -2.26 8.12
C ASP A 56 -0.46 -1.62 7.80
N ASN A 57 -1.17 -1.17 8.84
CA ASN A 57 -2.43 -0.44 8.67
C ASN A 57 -2.21 0.87 7.89
N ARG A 58 -1.16 1.66 8.21
CA ARG A 58 -0.84 2.89 7.45
C ARG A 58 -0.52 2.60 5.98
N VAL A 59 0.26 1.56 5.69
CA VAL A 59 0.58 1.15 4.31
C VAL A 59 -0.70 0.74 3.55
N GLY A 60 -1.60 0.00 4.21
CA GLY A 60 -2.90 -0.37 3.65
C GLY A 60 -3.78 0.84 3.31
N TRP A 61 -3.81 1.85 4.18
CA TRP A 61 -4.50 3.11 3.92
C TRP A 61 -3.85 3.89 2.78
N ALA A 62 -2.54 4.07 2.79
CA ALA A 62 -1.80 4.75 1.71
C ALA A 62 -2.13 4.13 0.34
N ARG A 63 -2.07 2.80 0.23
CA ARG A 63 -2.46 2.07 -0.98
C ARG A 63 -3.90 2.36 -1.40
N THR A 64 -4.84 2.37 -0.44
CA THR A 64 -6.27 2.60 -0.73
C THR A 64 -6.50 4.01 -1.27
N TYR A 65 -5.84 5.02 -0.70
CA TYR A 65 -5.93 6.39 -1.19
C TYR A 65 -5.31 6.54 -2.58
N LEU A 66 -4.13 5.96 -2.81
CA LEU A 66 -3.49 5.97 -4.13
C LEU A 66 -4.30 5.25 -5.20
N LYS A 67 -4.96 4.14 -4.83
CA LYS A 67 -5.92 3.45 -5.70
C LYS A 67 -7.11 4.35 -6.04
N LYS A 68 -7.69 5.02 -5.04
CA LYS A 68 -8.79 5.97 -5.25
C LYS A 68 -8.37 7.16 -6.13
N ALA A 69 -7.11 7.57 -6.08
CA ALA A 69 -6.54 8.61 -6.92
C ALA A 69 -6.22 8.15 -8.36
N GLY A 70 -6.37 6.85 -8.67
CA GLY A 70 -6.03 6.30 -9.98
C GLY A 70 -4.53 6.22 -10.27
N LEU A 71 -3.69 6.36 -9.23
CA LEU A 71 -2.22 6.31 -9.36
C LEU A 71 -1.69 4.87 -9.27
N LEU A 72 -2.43 3.99 -8.60
CA LEU A 72 -2.10 2.57 -8.46
C LEU A 72 -3.29 1.73 -8.91
N ASP A 73 -3.00 0.70 -9.69
CA ASP A 73 -4.00 -0.30 -10.05
C ASP A 73 -3.71 -1.63 -9.32
N VAL A 74 -4.78 -2.35 -8.98
CA VAL A 74 -4.68 -3.64 -8.30
C VAL A 74 -5.03 -4.71 -9.32
N VAL A 75 -4.01 -5.42 -9.79
CA VAL A 75 -4.18 -6.50 -10.76
C VAL A 75 -4.75 -7.73 -10.02
N GLY A 76 -6.05 -7.98 -10.18
CA GLY A 76 -6.71 -9.22 -9.79
C GLY A 76 -7.71 -9.13 -8.62
N CYS A 77 -8.87 -9.77 -8.79
CA CYS A 77 -9.98 -9.84 -7.83
C CYS A 77 -9.67 -10.57 -6.51
N GLN A 78 -8.45 -11.06 -6.24
CA GLN A 78 -8.16 -11.89 -5.05
C GLN A 78 -6.73 -11.78 -4.46
N ASN A 79 -5.85 -10.86 -4.87
CA ASN A 79 -4.48 -10.82 -4.29
C ASN A 79 -3.91 -9.40 -4.12
N PRO A 80 -3.02 -9.14 -3.14
CA PRO A 80 -2.61 -7.80 -2.73
C PRO A 80 -1.36 -7.32 -3.49
N TYR A 81 -1.30 -7.47 -4.82
CA TYR A 81 -0.20 -6.94 -5.63
C TYR A 81 -0.42 -5.47 -6.01
N ILE A 82 0.65 -4.69 -6.07
CA ILE A 82 0.70 -3.27 -6.41
C ILE A 82 1.38 -3.13 -7.76
N PHE A 83 0.69 -2.51 -8.72
CA PHE A 83 1.24 -2.19 -10.05
C PHE A 83 1.35 -0.67 -10.20
N GLY A 84 2.51 -0.17 -10.62
CA GLY A 84 2.65 1.20 -11.09
C GLY A 84 2.44 1.23 -12.59
N GLY A 85 1.36 1.86 -13.03
CA GLY A 85 1.09 1.92 -14.47
C GLY A 85 -0.21 2.59 -14.84
N GLY A 86 -0.10 3.88 -15.17
CA GLY A 86 -0.87 4.52 -16.22
C GLY A 86 -2.31 4.89 -15.89
N PHE A 87 -2.59 6.18 -16.02
CA PHE A 87 -3.92 6.81 -16.04
C PHE A 87 -4.87 6.08 -17.02
N LYS A 88 -5.55 5.03 -16.57
CA LYS A 88 -6.59 4.34 -17.36
C LYS A 88 -7.94 4.87 -16.91
N ASN A 89 -8.55 5.63 -17.81
CA ASN A 89 -9.88 6.22 -17.70
C ASN A 89 -10.88 5.27 -17.03
N THR A 90 -11.52 5.79 -15.99
CA THR A 90 -12.71 5.25 -15.35
C THR A 90 -13.84 5.12 -16.37
N HIS A 91 -14.09 3.92 -16.89
CA HIS A 91 -15.40 3.47 -17.37
C HIS A 91 -15.42 1.95 -17.22
N ASN A 92 -16.52 1.41 -16.67
CA ASN A 92 -16.79 -0.01 -16.39
C ASN A 92 -16.53 -0.46 -14.95
N TYR A 93 -17.24 0.18 -14.01
CA TYR A 93 -17.85 -0.58 -12.91
C TYR A 93 -19.23 -1.06 -13.39
N TRP A 94 -19.66 -2.22 -12.89
CA TRP A 94 -20.91 -2.97 -13.17
C TRP A 94 -20.81 -4.01 -14.28
N VAL A 95 -20.55 -5.28 -13.90
CA VAL A 95 -21.40 -6.46 -14.17
C VAL A 95 -20.82 -7.61 -13.35
N ALA A 96 -21.57 -8.05 -12.34
CA ALA A 96 -21.67 -9.45 -11.87
C ALA A 96 -22.55 -9.48 -10.61
N LYS A 97 -23.86 -9.29 -10.80
CA LYS A 97 -24.87 -9.94 -9.97
C LYS A 97 -25.39 -11.07 -10.85
N SER A 98 -25.07 -12.31 -10.48
CA SER A 98 -25.79 -13.52 -10.92
C SER A 98 -26.87 -13.84 -9.89
#